data_AF-A0A3D3PM81-F1
#
_entry.id   AF-A0A3D3PM81-F1
#
_cell.length_a   1.000
_cell.length_b   1.000
_cell.length_c   1.000
_cell.angle_alpha   90.00
_cell.angle_beta   90.00
_cell.angle_gamma   90.00
#
_symmetry.space_group_name_H-M   'P 1'
#
loop_
_entity.id
_entity.type
_entity.pdbx_description
1 polymer ?
#
loop_
_entity_poly.entity_id
_entity_poly.type
_entity_poly.pdbx_seq_one_letter_code
_entity_poly.pdbx_strand_id
1 'polypeptide(L)'
;MRRTLRTAIVPLSLFALSIAHAQTTYLYLCKDAGGRTFTSDRPIPECANRAVKQLDRTGMVRHEIPAPLTPEQKREQKLKEDQAKADALALEEQKQNDRLILARYPKEKDIEGARARALHLVREYIKRDTTDVTALEKT
;
A
#
# COMPACT_ATOMS: atom_id res chain seq x y z
N MET A 1 -17.25 -58.77 -22.43
CA MET A 1 -18.58 -58.94 -23.08
C MET A 1 -19.31 -57.60 -22.99
N ARG A 2 -19.18 -56.67 -23.95
CA ARG A 2 -19.95 -56.51 -25.21
C ARG A 2 -21.47 -56.42 -25.00
N ARG A 3 -22.04 -55.31 -25.53
CA ARG A 3 -23.45 -55.01 -25.91
C ARG A 3 -24.28 -54.35 -24.82
N THR A 4 -25.05 -53.28 -25.03
CA THR A 4 -25.52 -52.58 -26.25
C THR A 4 -26.21 -51.26 -25.85
N LEU A 5 -26.13 -50.26 -26.74
CA LEU A 5 -26.95 -49.05 -26.79
C LEU A 5 -28.45 -49.33 -26.60
N ARG A 6 -29.14 -48.48 -25.83
CA ARG A 6 -30.55 -48.15 -26.05
C ARG A 6 -30.74 -46.63 -25.94
N THR A 7 -30.99 -46.04 -27.09
CA THR A 7 -31.56 -44.71 -27.30
C THR A 7 -33.01 -44.69 -26.81
N ALA A 8 -33.37 -43.67 -26.04
CA ALA A 8 -34.74 -43.20 -25.90
C ALA A 8 -34.70 -41.67 -25.82
N ILE A 9 -35.32 -41.04 -26.81
CA ILE A 9 -35.50 -39.60 -26.99
C ILE A 9 -36.86 -39.23 -26.37
N VAL A 10 -37.07 -37.92 -26.15
CA VAL A 10 -38.35 -37.16 -26.07
C VAL A 10 -38.70 -36.68 -24.63
N PRO A 11 -39.12 -35.41 -24.39
CA PRO A 11 -38.57 -34.13 -24.86
C PRO A 11 -38.68 -32.99 -23.79
N LEU A 12 -38.34 -31.75 -24.18
CA LEU A 12 -39.10 -30.53 -23.83
C LEU A 12 -39.21 -30.07 -22.34
N SER A 13 -38.28 -29.23 -21.90
CA SER A 13 -38.60 -27.85 -21.46
C SER A 13 -37.32 -27.09 -21.10
N LEU A 14 -36.65 -26.53 -22.10
CA LEU A 14 -35.72 -25.41 -21.88
C LEU A 14 -36.57 -24.14 -21.68
N PHE A 15 -36.89 -23.82 -20.43
CA PHE A 15 -37.34 -22.48 -20.07
C PHE A 15 -36.10 -21.59 -19.99
N ALA A 16 -35.67 -21.08 -21.14
CA ALA A 16 -34.66 -20.03 -21.19
C ALA A 16 -35.29 -18.74 -20.65
N LEU A 17 -35.10 -18.49 -19.36
CA LEU A 17 -35.44 -17.22 -18.73
C LEU A 17 -34.44 -16.16 -19.22
N SER A 18 -34.78 -15.45 -20.29
CA SER A 18 -34.01 -14.31 -20.78
C SER A 18 -34.11 -13.17 -19.77
N ILE A 19 -33.14 -13.07 -18.87
CA ILE A 19 -32.96 -11.90 -18.01
C ILE A 19 -32.50 -10.76 -18.91
N ALA A 20 -33.40 -9.83 -19.22
CA ALA A 20 -33.08 -8.58 -19.88
C ALA A 20 -32.14 -7.78 -18.95
N HIS A 21 -30.84 -7.80 -19.25
CA HIS A 21 -29.87 -6.98 -18.56
C HIS A 21 -30.11 -5.54 -19.02
N ALA A 22 -30.72 -4.72 -18.16
CA ALA A 22 -30.76 -3.29 -18.35
C ALA A 22 -29.30 -2.77 -18.36
N GLN A 23 -28.75 -2.59 -19.55
CA GLN A 23 -27.43 -2.00 -19.73
C GLN A 23 -27.55 -0.53 -19.32
N THR A 24 -26.91 -0.15 -18.21
CA THR A 24 -26.83 1.25 -17.81
C THR A 24 -25.96 1.98 -18.83
N THR A 25 -26.59 2.60 -19.81
CA THR A 25 -25.97 3.39 -20.87
C THR A 25 -25.47 4.71 -20.28
N TYR A 26 -24.15 4.93 -20.27
CA TYR A 26 -23.54 6.17 -19.79
C TYR A 26 -22.96 6.93 -20.96
N LEU A 27 -23.28 8.22 -21.07
CA LEU A 27 -22.75 9.06 -22.14
C LEU A 27 -21.49 9.79 -21.67
N TYR A 28 -20.37 9.58 -22.35
CA TYR A 28 -19.13 10.30 -22.12
C TYR A 28 -19.13 11.61 -22.90
N LEU A 29 -18.81 12.70 -22.21
CA LEU A 29 -18.72 14.05 -22.72
C LEU A 29 -17.33 14.61 -22.46
N CYS A 30 -16.67 15.14 -23.49
CA CYS A 30 -15.42 15.88 -23.31
C CYS A 30 -15.33 17.08 -24.25
N LYS A 31 -14.47 18.03 -23.89
CA LYS A 31 -14.18 19.23 -24.67
C LYS A 31 -12.72 19.25 -25.10
N ASP A 32 -12.48 19.60 -26.36
CA ASP A 32 -11.15 19.81 -26.93
C ASP A 32 -10.61 21.22 -26.62
N ALA A 33 -9.32 21.45 -26.85
CA ALA A 33 -8.68 22.76 -26.73
C ALA A 33 -9.32 23.82 -27.65
N GLY A 34 -9.85 23.39 -28.80
CA GLY A 34 -10.61 24.25 -29.72
C GLY A 34 -12.09 24.45 -29.36
N GLY A 35 -12.53 23.99 -28.19
CA GLY A 35 -13.92 24.16 -27.71
C GLY A 35 -14.94 23.21 -28.34
N ARG A 36 -14.52 22.30 -29.22
CA ARG A 36 -15.38 21.26 -29.81
C ARG A 36 -15.77 20.25 -28.74
N THR A 37 -17.05 19.87 -28.75
CA THR A 37 -17.63 18.92 -27.79
C THR A 37 -17.76 17.56 -28.44
N PHE A 38 -17.18 16.53 -27.83
CA PHE A 38 -17.34 15.14 -28.24
C PHE A 38 -18.29 14.44 -27.27
N THR A 39 -19.26 13.72 -27.83
CA THR A 39 -20.22 12.90 -27.10
C THR A 39 -20.15 11.48 -27.65
N SER A 40 -20.00 10.50 -26.77
CA SER A 40 -20.01 9.10 -27.18
C SER A 40 -20.47 8.20 -26.05
N ASP A 41 -21.16 7.12 -26.41
CA ASP A 41 -21.59 6.06 -25.49
C ASP A 41 -20.43 5.12 -25.10
N ARG A 42 -19.26 5.33 -25.70
CA ARG A 42 -18.00 4.62 -25.42
C ARG A 42 -16.91 5.61 -25.03
N PRO A 43 -15.85 5.17 -24.32
CA PRO A 43 -14.70 6.00 -24.04
C PRO A 43 -14.11 6.64 -25.31
N ILE A 44 -13.91 7.95 -25.26
CA ILE A 44 -13.48 8.78 -26.40
C ILE A 44 -11.94 8.80 -26.42
N PRO A 45 -11.26 8.12 -27.36
CA PRO A 45 -9.80 8.01 -27.37
C PRO A 45 -9.11 9.38 -27.52
N GLU A 46 -9.73 10.32 -28.22
CA GLU A 46 -9.23 11.69 -28.43
C GLU A 46 -9.17 12.50 -27.12
N CYS A 47 -9.92 12.09 -26.10
CA CYS A 47 -10.00 12.74 -24.81
C CYS A 47 -9.22 12.02 -23.70
N ALA A 48 -8.36 11.06 -24.06
CA ALA A 48 -7.58 10.28 -23.08
C ALA A 48 -6.72 11.16 -22.14
N ASN A 49 -6.26 12.32 -22.60
CA ASN A 49 -5.42 13.25 -21.83
C ASN A 49 -6.19 14.43 -21.19
N ARG A 50 -7.52 14.35 -21.12
CA ARG A 50 -8.37 15.46 -20.63
C ARG A 50 -9.43 14.97 -19.65
N ALA A 51 -10.08 15.92 -19.00
CA ALA A 51 -11.22 15.63 -18.15
C ALA A 51 -12.42 15.19 -19.00
N VAL A 52 -13.06 14.10 -18.60
CA VAL A 52 -14.25 13.53 -19.24
C VAL A 52 -15.39 13.50 -18.23
N LYS A 53 -16.55 14.00 -18.61
CA LYS A 53 -17.78 13.93 -17.81
C LYS A 53 -18.60 12.73 -18.24
N GLN A 54 -18.95 11.88 -17.29
CA GLN A 54 -19.86 10.77 -17.47
C GLN A 54 -21.27 11.24 -17.10
N LEU A 55 -22.17 11.22 -18.08
CA LEU A 55 -23.57 11.61 -17.95
C LEU A 55 -24.46 10.37 -17.84
N ASP A 56 -25.52 10.48 -17.04
CA ASP A 56 -26.60 9.49 -17.02
C ASP A 56 -27.51 9.64 -18.24
N ARG A 57 -28.42 8.68 -18.44
CA ARG A 57 -29.42 8.70 -19.52
C ARG A 57 -30.35 9.92 -19.46
N THR A 58 -30.47 10.55 -18.30
CA THR A 58 -31.23 11.80 -18.08
C THR A 58 -30.41 13.06 -18.35
N GLY A 59 -29.15 12.94 -18.76
CA GLY A 59 -28.24 14.05 -19.04
C GLY A 59 -27.57 14.67 -17.81
N MET A 60 -27.83 14.15 -16.61
CA MET A 60 -27.18 14.60 -15.38
C MET A 60 -25.75 14.05 -15.26
N VAL A 61 -24.80 14.90 -14.81
CA VAL A 61 -23.41 14.49 -14.56
C VAL A 61 -23.37 13.54 -13.36
N ARG A 62 -22.94 12.30 -13.57
CA ARG A 62 -22.73 11.32 -12.49
C ARG A 62 -21.29 11.30 -11.98
N HIS A 63 -20.33 11.34 -12.90
CA HIS A 63 -18.91 11.33 -12.55
C HIS A 63 -18.12 12.27 -13.46
N GLU A 64 -17.11 12.90 -12.90
CA GLU A 64 -16.12 13.67 -13.65
C GLU A 64 -14.77 12.96 -13.48
N ILE A 65 -14.26 12.41 -14.58
CA ILE A 65 -12.97 11.75 -14.64
C ILE A 65 -11.95 12.85 -14.92
N PRO A 66 -11.05 13.18 -13.97
CA PRO A 66 -10.03 14.20 -14.20
C PRO A 66 -9.04 13.74 -15.26
N ALA A 67 -8.37 14.70 -15.90
CA ALA A 67 -7.29 14.39 -16.83
C ALA A 67 -6.22 13.53 -16.15
N PRO A 68 -5.62 12.56 -16.85
CA PRO A 68 -4.50 11.81 -16.29
C PRO A 68 -3.38 12.78 -15.96
N LEU A 69 -2.74 12.56 -14.81
CA LEU A 69 -1.61 13.37 -14.36
C LEU A 69 -0.51 13.40 -15.42
N THR A 70 0.10 14.58 -15.60
CA THR A 70 1.25 14.72 -16.48
C THR A 70 2.41 13.84 -15.99
N PRO A 71 3.37 13.47 -16.86
CA PRO A 71 4.53 12.69 -16.45
C PRO A 71 5.29 13.31 -15.27
N GLU A 72 5.38 14.65 -15.21
CA GLU A 72 6.00 15.39 -14.10
C GLU A 72 5.18 15.28 -12.81
N GLN A 73 3.87 15.50 -12.87
CA GLN A 73 2.98 15.34 -11.71
C GLN A 73 3.00 13.92 -11.16
N LYS A 74 3.08 12.91 -12.04
CA LYS A 74 3.25 11.50 -11.62
C LYS A 74 4.58 11.27 -10.92
N ARG A 75 5.66 11.90 -11.37
CA ARG A 75 6.98 11.81 -10.72
C ARG A 75 6.94 12.46 -9.34
N GLU A 76 6.39 13.66 -9.23
CA GLU A 76 6.25 14.36 -7.94
C GLU A 76 5.39 13.59 -6.95
N GLN A 77 4.27 13.03 -7.41
CA GLN A 77 3.41 12.20 -6.57
C GLN A 77 4.15 10.95 -6.07
N LYS A 78 4.88 10.26 -6.95
CA LYS A 78 5.71 9.11 -6.55
C LYS A 78 6.76 9.49 -5.53
N LEU A 79 7.48 10.60 -5.73
CA LEU A 79 8.47 11.08 -4.77
C LEU A 79 7.85 11.36 -3.39
N LYS A 80 6.67 11.99 -3.36
CA LYS A 80 5.93 12.24 -2.11
C LYS A 80 5.46 10.94 -1.45
N GLU A 81 4.96 9.99 -2.23
CA GLU A 81 4.54 8.68 -1.74
C GLU A 81 5.72 7.88 -1.18
N ASP A 82 6.87 7.92 -1.85
CA ASP A 82 8.08 7.23 -1.42
C ASP A 82 8.66 7.86 -0.14
N GLN A 83 8.66 9.19 -0.04
CA GLN A 83 9.01 9.91 1.19
C GLN A 83 8.07 9.54 2.35
N ALA A 84 6.75 9.60 2.13
CA ALA A 84 5.77 9.25 3.15
C ALA A 84 5.90 7.80 3.64
N LYS A 85 6.25 6.86 2.74
CA LYS A 85 6.54 5.46 3.09
C LYS A 85 7.80 5.34 3.92
N ALA A 86 8.87 6.06 3.55
CA ALA A 86 10.12 6.05 4.31
C ALA A 86 9.92 6.62 5.73
N ASP A 87 9.19 7.73 5.86
CA ASP A 87 8.87 8.34 7.14
C ASP A 87 8.01 7.42 8.02
N ALA A 88 7.02 6.76 7.41
CA ALA A 88 6.18 5.78 8.11
C ALA A 88 6.99 4.58 8.60
N LEU A 89 7.92 4.06 7.80
CA LEU A 89 8.81 2.97 8.19
C LEU A 89 9.72 3.39 9.36
N ALA A 90 10.34 4.57 9.26
CA ALA A 90 11.20 5.11 10.32
C ALA A 90 10.42 5.31 11.64
N LEU A 91 9.18 5.77 11.57
CA LEU A 91 8.32 5.91 12.76
C LEU A 91 7.96 4.55 13.38
N GLU A 92 7.67 3.54 12.57
CA GLU A 92 7.41 2.19 13.08
C GLU A 92 8.66 1.56 13.70
N GLU A 93 9.83 1.76 13.12
CA GLU A 93 11.11 1.32 13.71
C GLU A 93 11.37 2.00 15.05
N GLN A 94 11.13 3.32 15.17
CA GLN A 94 11.24 4.02 16.45
C GLN A 94 10.29 3.44 17.50
N LYS A 95 9.01 3.25 17.17
CA LYS A 95 8.05 2.64 18.09
C LYS A 95 8.43 1.22 18.50
N GLN A 96 8.98 0.43 17.58
CA GLN A 96 9.46 -0.91 17.88
C GLN A 96 10.64 -0.85 18.85
N ASN A 97 11.62 0.01 18.60
CA ASN A 97 12.77 0.21 19.46
C ASN A 97 12.34 0.69 20.86
N ASP A 98 11.41 1.64 20.95
CA ASP A 98 10.87 2.14 22.23
C ASP A 98 10.17 1.02 23.01
N ARG A 99 9.35 0.20 22.34
CA ARG A 99 8.71 -0.96 22.97
C ARG A 99 9.75 -1.95 23.50
N LEU A 100 10.82 -2.21 22.75
CA LEU A 100 11.89 -3.12 23.17
C LEU A 100 12.66 -2.56 24.37
N ILE A 101 12.97 -1.25 24.36
CA ILE A 101 13.63 -0.57 25.46
C ILE A 101 12.76 -0.64 26.72
N LEU A 102 11.47 -0.29 26.63
CA LEU A 102 10.55 -0.31 27.76
C LEU A 102 10.27 -1.73 28.26
N ALA A 103 10.25 -2.72 27.38
CA ALA A 103 10.11 -4.13 27.76
C ALA A 103 11.33 -4.63 28.54
N ARG A 104 12.55 -4.20 28.17
CA ARG A 104 13.78 -4.58 28.87
C ARG A 104 14.03 -3.74 30.13
N TYR A 105 13.70 -2.47 30.09
CA TYR A 105 13.96 -1.49 31.15
C TYR A 105 12.68 -0.68 31.44
N PRO A 106 11.75 -1.23 32.24
CA PRO A 106 10.48 -0.57 32.53
C PRO A 106 10.61 0.75 33.29
N LYS A 107 11.69 0.92 34.06
CA LYS A 107 11.98 2.13 34.83
C LYS A 107 13.44 2.55 34.62
N GLU A 108 13.72 3.83 34.79
CA GLU A 108 15.07 4.39 34.66
C GLU A 108 16.09 3.68 35.58
N LYS A 109 15.71 3.38 36.82
CA LYS A 109 16.54 2.62 37.77
C LYS A 109 16.99 1.24 37.25
N ASP A 110 16.23 0.63 36.35
CA ASP A 110 16.58 -0.67 35.76
C ASP A 110 17.72 -0.51 34.73
N ILE A 111 17.73 0.63 34.00
CA ILE A 111 18.83 1.05 33.13
C ILE A 111 20.07 1.35 33.97
N GLU A 112 19.92 2.15 35.03
CA GLU A 112 21.03 2.49 35.93
C GLU A 112 21.64 1.24 36.57
N GLY A 113 20.80 0.31 37.04
CA GLY A 113 21.24 -0.96 37.58
C GLY A 113 21.99 -1.82 36.55
N ALA A 114 21.48 -1.90 35.31
CA ALA A 114 22.16 -2.61 34.23
C ALA A 114 23.52 -1.98 33.89
N ARG A 115 23.57 -0.65 33.84
CA ARG A 115 24.80 0.11 33.65
C ARG A 115 25.78 -0.13 34.79
N ALA A 116 25.33 -0.08 36.05
CA ALA A 116 26.18 -0.31 37.22
C ALA A 116 26.78 -1.72 37.20
N ARG A 117 25.99 -2.75 36.87
CA ARG A 117 26.49 -4.13 36.72
C ARG A 117 27.53 -4.26 35.62
N ALA A 118 27.26 -3.67 34.45
CA ALA A 118 28.20 -3.68 33.32
C ALA A 118 29.53 -2.97 33.69
N LEU A 119 29.44 -1.80 34.31
CA LEU A 119 30.61 -1.04 34.76
C LEU A 119 31.39 -1.76 35.86
N HIS A 120 30.71 -2.44 36.78
CA HIS A 120 31.36 -3.19 37.84
C HIS A 120 32.30 -4.27 37.27
N LEU A 121 31.84 -5.04 36.28
CA LEU A 121 32.67 -6.06 35.63
C LEU A 121 33.94 -5.45 35.03
N VAL A 122 33.80 -4.35 34.29
CA VAL A 122 34.94 -3.64 33.68
C VAL A 122 35.89 -3.10 34.75
N ARG A 123 35.37 -2.53 35.83
CA ARG A 123 36.19 -2.01 36.93
C ARG A 123 36.98 -3.11 37.63
N GLU A 124 36.42 -4.29 37.82
CA GLU A 124 37.15 -5.42 38.40
C GLU A 124 38.30 -5.89 37.49
N TYR A 125 38.11 -5.91 36.16
CA TYR A 125 39.20 -6.18 35.23
C TYR A 125 40.31 -5.14 35.33
N ILE A 126 39.95 -3.85 35.27
CA ILE A 126 40.91 -2.75 35.39
C ILE A 126 41.67 -2.84 36.72
N LYS A 127 40.97 -3.10 37.83
CA LYS A 127 41.57 -3.22 39.16
C LYS A 127 42.59 -4.37 39.22
N ARG A 128 42.24 -5.54 38.67
CA ARG A 128 43.15 -6.69 38.61
C ARG A 128 44.41 -6.33 37.82
N ASP A 129 44.23 -5.84 36.59
CA ASP A 129 45.35 -5.53 35.70
C ASP A 129 46.23 -4.41 36.28
N THR A 130 45.63 -3.40 36.92
CA THR A 130 46.39 -2.34 37.64
C THR A 130 47.20 -2.94 38.78
N THR A 131 46.64 -3.89 39.52
CA THR A 131 47.34 -4.57 40.61
C THR A 131 48.54 -5.33 40.06
N ASP A 132 48.37 -6.06 38.96
CA ASP A 132 49.43 -6.82 38.31
C ASP A 132 50.57 -5.90 37.82
N VAL A 133 50.23 -4.78 37.16
CA VAL A 133 51.22 -3.79 36.70
C VAL A 133 51.99 -3.19 37.87
N THR A 134 51.30 -2.75 38.94
CA THR A 134 51.97 -2.16 40.11
C THR A 134 52.83 -3.16 40.88
N ALA A 135 52.57 -4.46 40.77
CA ALA A 135 53.42 -5.50 41.33
C ALA A 135 54.72 -5.66 40.52
N LEU A 136 54.64 -5.58 39.19
CA LEU A 136 55.81 -5.63 38.30
C LEU A 136 56.70 -4.39 38.46
N GLU A 137 56.12 -3.19 38.60
CA GLU A 137 56.89 -1.94 38.79
C GLU A 137 57.70 -1.91 40.11
N LYS A 138 57.31 -2.72 41.09
CA LYS A 138 57.99 -2.80 42.40
C LYS A 138 59.13 -3.80 42.44
N THR A 139 59.33 -4.57 41.38
CA THR A 139 60.38 -5.59 41.25
C THR A 139 61.56 -5.01 40.47
#